data_AF-A0A9P9CZ54-F1
#
_entry.id   AF-A0A9P9CZ54-F1
#
_cell.length_a   1.000
_cell.length_b   1.000
_cell.length_c   1.000
_cell.angle_alpha   90.00
_cell.angle_beta   90.00
_cell.angle_gamma   90.00
#
_symmetry.space_group_name_H-M   'P 1'
#
loop_
_entity.id
_entity.type
_entity.pdbx_description
1 polymer ?
#
loop_
_entity_poly.entity_id
_entity_poly.type
_entity_poly.pdbx_seq_one_letter_code
_entity_poly.pdbx_strand_id
1 'polypeptide(L)'
;VATRADVVKLVRELVRAVPGCTLVLDGLDECTSMSENRLVAGSESVEQCLETVKQAVTDTTTRVMLVSRDEPNIRHALMNNMGEEVAEYKISPEDVRADTASYSRSIADRKLYNKNEAVKGDISRRMADRCEGQFLWLKMQEDCLSRGKNQKQLEAAIDETPTGLECVYDRNWEKIAGHRERKRAVSLLRWAAFALRPLTICEITEAVLIDDDCDDLPIDELPDSIDEDYINSEIMDLCGSLLEVRSTPSEPSAGLRTVHLT
;
A
#
# COMPACT_ATOMS: atom_id res chain seq x y z
N VAL A 1 -14.24 -31.55 10.06
CA VAL A 1 -13.70 -30.22 9.70
C VAL A 1 -14.62 -29.20 10.35
N ALA A 2 -14.09 -28.26 11.14
CA ALA A 2 -14.91 -27.21 11.75
C ALA A 2 -15.46 -26.28 10.67
N THR A 3 -16.73 -25.89 10.76
CA THR A 3 -17.35 -24.96 9.82
C THR A 3 -16.99 -23.51 10.16
N ARG A 4 -17.19 -22.57 9.23
CA ARG A 4 -17.06 -21.13 9.51
C ARG A 4 -17.91 -20.71 10.72
N ALA A 5 -19.12 -21.25 10.83
CA ALA A 5 -20.01 -20.97 11.96
C ALA A 5 -19.43 -21.47 13.29
N ASP A 6 -18.78 -22.63 13.31
CA ASP A 6 -18.13 -23.15 14.51
C ASP A 6 -16.97 -22.26 14.97
N VAL A 7 -16.16 -21.77 14.02
CA VAL A 7 -15.04 -20.85 14.31
C VAL A 7 -15.54 -19.53 14.87
N VAL A 8 -16.54 -18.91 14.22
CA VAL A 8 -17.14 -17.65 14.67
C VAL A 8 -17.75 -17.80 16.07
N LYS A 9 -18.43 -18.92 16.33
CA LYS A 9 -18.99 -19.22 17.64
C LYS A 9 -17.90 -19.32 18.71
N LEU A 10 -16.82 -20.05 18.42
CA LEU A 10 -15.70 -20.19 19.34
C LEU A 10 -15.04 -18.85 19.66
N VAL A 11 -14.82 -18.00 18.65
CA VAL A 11 -14.27 -16.65 18.84
C VAL A 11 -15.19 -15.85 19.78
N ARG A 12 -16.50 -15.85 19.54
CA ARG A 12 -17.46 -15.14 20.41
C ARG A 12 -17.44 -15.66 21.85
N GLU A 13 -17.31 -16.96 22.06
CA GLU A 13 -17.21 -17.55 23.39
C GLU A 13 -15.90 -17.14 24.10
N LEU A 14 -14.78 -17.13 23.38
CA LEU A 14 -13.47 -16.70 23.91
C LEU A 14 -13.47 -15.23 24.34
N VAL A 15 -13.96 -14.35 23.47
CA VAL A 15 -14.00 -12.90 23.67
C VAL A 15 -14.87 -12.53 24.88
N ARG A 16 -15.94 -13.31 25.14
CA ARG A 16 -16.78 -13.14 26.34
C ARG A 16 -16.18 -13.74 27.61
N ALA A 17 -15.44 -14.84 27.48
CA ALA A 17 -14.82 -15.51 28.62
C ALA A 17 -13.58 -14.77 29.14
N VAL A 18 -12.89 -14.01 28.28
CA VAL A 18 -11.63 -13.33 28.61
C VAL A 18 -11.82 -11.81 28.58
N PRO A 19 -12.10 -11.18 29.73
CA PRO A 19 -12.25 -9.72 29.78
C PRO A 19 -10.93 -9.01 29.46
N GLY A 20 -11.01 -7.90 28.73
CA GLY A 20 -9.88 -7.04 28.40
C GLY A 20 -8.91 -7.60 27.34
N CYS A 21 -9.31 -8.66 26.62
CA CYS A 21 -8.49 -9.22 25.56
C CYS A 21 -8.31 -8.24 24.37
N THR A 22 -7.23 -8.43 23.61
CA THR A 22 -6.96 -7.66 22.38
C THR A 22 -6.89 -8.62 21.21
N LEU A 23 -7.74 -8.41 20.21
CA LEU A 23 -7.73 -9.14 18.95
C LEU A 23 -6.91 -8.34 17.94
N VAL A 24 -5.85 -8.94 17.41
CA VAL A 24 -5.02 -8.32 16.37
C VAL A 24 -5.27 -9.05 15.04
N LEU A 25 -5.71 -8.31 14.03
CA LEU A 25 -5.84 -8.78 12.65
C LEU A 25 -4.67 -8.21 11.86
N ASP A 26 -3.69 -9.05 11.55
CA ASP A 26 -2.48 -8.66 10.81
C ASP A 26 -2.55 -9.13 9.35
N GLY A 27 -2.43 -8.19 8.41
CA GLY A 27 -2.50 -8.44 6.97
C GLY A 27 -3.92 -8.69 6.46
N LEU A 28 -4.89 -7.85 6.83
CA LEU A 28 -6.27 -8.01 6.36
C LEU A 28 -6.38 -7.97 4.82
N ASP A 29 -5.54 -7.20 4.14
CA ASP A 29 -5.46 -7.12 2.68
C ASP A 29 -5.09 -8.44 1.99
N GLU A 30 -4.40 -9.34 2.69
CA GLU A 30 -4.09 -10.67 2.17
C GLU A 30 -5.31 -11.61 2.21
N CYS A 31 -6.30 -11.33 3.06
CA CYS A 31 -7.53 -12.14 3.17
C CYS A 31 -8.52 -11.93 2.01
N THR A 32 -8.40 -10.81 1.27
CA THR A 32 -9.27 -10.46 0.14
C THR A 32 -9.09 -11.39 -1.07
N SER A 33 -8.06 -12.24 -1.07
CA SER A 33 -7.57 -13.00 -2.22
C SER A 33 -8.13 -14.42 -2.36
N MET A 34 -8.80 -14.95 -1.32
CA MET A 34 -9.17 -16.38 -1.23
C MET A 34 -10.44 -16.79 -2.00
N SER A 35 -11.09 -15.88 -2.73
CA SER A 35 -12.27 -16.22 -3.56
C SER A 35 -11.89 -16.38 -5.04
N GLU A 36 -11.89 -17.62 -5.53
CA GLU A 36 -11.67 -17.96 -6.94
C GLU A 36 -12.72 -17.35 -7.91
N ASN A 37 -13.83 -16.77 -7.39
CA ASN A 37 -14.83 -16.03 -8.18
C ASN A 37 -14.60 -14.50 -8.10
N ARG A 38 -13.65 -14.05 -8.93
CA ARG A 38 -13.05 -12.70 -9.00
C ARG A 38 -13.99 -11.55 -9.44
N LEU A 39 -15.31 -11.73 -9.51
CA LEU A 39 -16.22 -10.72 -10.08
C LEU A 39 -17.21 -10.09 -9.08
N VAL A 40 -17.43 -10.68 -7.90
CA VAL A 40 -18.43 -10.17 -6.92
C VAL A 40 -18.02 -10.38 -5.45
N ALA A 41 -17.07 -11.27 -5.13
CA ALA A 41 -16.89 -11.78 -3.75
C ALA A 41 -15.86 -11.04 -2.87
N GLY A 42 -15.07 -10.12 -3.42
CA GLY A 42 -13.95 -9.50 -2.69
C GLY A 42 -14.39 -8.58 -1.55
N SER A 43 -15.35 -7.68 -1.81
CA SER A 43 -15.89 -6.74 -0.82
C SER A 43 -16.80 -7.42 0.20
N GLU A 44 -17.70 -8.31 -0.25
CA GLU A 44 -18.61 -9.04 0.63
C GLU A 44 -17.87 -9.89 1.67
N SER A 45 -16.68 -10.43 1.34
CA SER A 45 -15.92 -11.28 2.26
C SER A 45 -15.30 -10.51 3.42
N VAL A 46 -14.71 -9.33 3.16
CA VAL A 46 -14.09 -8.49 4.20
C VAL A 46 -15.14 -7.77 5.01
N GLU A 47 -16.17 -7.20 4.36
CA GLU A 47 -17.29 -6.57 5.05
C GLU A 47 -17.97 -7.56 6.01
N GLN A 48 -18.28 -8.77 5.53
CA GLN A 48 -18.88 -9.81 6.38
C GLN A 48 -17.94 -10.25 7.51
N CYS A 49 -16.62 -10.29 7.29
CA CYS A 49 -15.64 -10.59 8.32
C CYS A 49 -15.63 -9.51 9.41
N LEU A 50 -15.55 -8.23 9.02
CA LEU A 50 -15.53 -7.10 9.94
C LEU A 50 -16.83 -6.99 10.72
N GLU A 51 -17.98 -7.19 10.07
CA GLU A 51 -19.28 -7.24 10.74
C GLU A 51 -19.34 -8.38 11.76
N THR A 52 -18.80 -9.55 11.40
CA THR A 52 -18.74 -10.70 12.32
C THR A 52 -17.86 -10.41 13.54
N VAL A 53 -16.70 -9.76 13.33
CA VAL A 53 -15.81 -9.33 14.42
C VAL A 53 -16.51 -8.31 15.31
N LYS A 54 -17.14 -7.29 14.73
CA LYS A 54 -17.90 -6.26 15.45
C LYS A 54 -18.98 -6.89 16.33
N GLN A 55 -19.80 -7.78 15.77
CA GLN A 55 -20.83 -8.50 16.51
C GLN A 55 -20.27 -9.40 17.62
N ALA A 56 -19.09 -9.99 17.41
CA ALA A 56 -18.46 -10.85 18.41
C ALA A 56 -17.94 -10.05 19.62
N VAL A 57 -17.45 -8.83 19.39
CA VAL A 57 -16.91 -7.96 20.45
C VAL A 57 -17.92 -7.01 21.08
N THR A 58 -19.11 -6.86 20.49
CA THR A 58 -20.21 -6.06 21.06
C THR A 58 -20.53 -6.54 22.48
N ASP A 59 -20.75 -5.59 23.39
CA ASP A 59 -20.97 -5.82 24.82
C ASP A 59 -19.80 -6.51 25.57
N THR A 60 -18.58 -6.41 25.04
CA THR A 60 -17.36 -6.91 25.70
C THR A 60 -16.34 -5.78 25.91
N THR A 61 -15.33 -6.04 26.75
CA THR A 61 -14.20 -5.10 26.97
C THR A 61 -13.03 -5.36 26.00
N THR A 62 -13.32 -6.00 24.87
CA THR A 62 -12.31 -6.42 23.90
C THR A 62 -11.88 -5.26 23.03
N ARG A 63 -10.57 -5.13 22.83
CA ARG A 63 -9.98 -4.16 21.91
C ARG A 63 -9.64 -4.85 20.60
N VAL A 64 -9.91 -4.21 19.48
CA VAL A 64 -9.56 -4.73 18.15
C VAL A 64 -8.49 -3.83 17.55
N MET A 65 -7.42 -4.43 17.05
CA MET A 65 -6.38 -3.76 16.29
C MET A 65 -6.32 -4.40 14.91
N LEU A 66 -6.39 -3.57 13.86
CA LEU A 66 -6.28 -4.01 12.48
C LEU A 66 -5.01 -3.42 11.88
N VAL A 67 -4.23 -4.28 11.21
CA VAL A 67 -3.06 -3.93 10.44
C VAL A 67 -3.31 -4.41 9.01
N SER A 68 -3.24 -3.47 8.08
CA SER A 68 -3.56 -3.72 6.68
C SER A 68 -2.88 -2.68 5.81
N ARG A 69 -2.68 -3.03 4.54
CA ARG A 69 -2.50 -2.00 3.51
C ARG A 69 -3.76 -1.16 3.40
N ASP A 70 -3.53 0.07 2.94
CA ASP A 70 -4.56 1.01 2.59
C ASP A 70 -5.19 0.64 1.23
N GLU A 71 -6.12 -0.31 1.26
CA GLU A 71 -6.85 -0.78 0.08
C GLU A 71 -8.29 -0.21 0.10
N PRO A 72 -8.82 0.29 -1.04
CA PRO A 72 -10.13 0.95 -1.08
C PRO A 72 -11.29 0.11 -0.55
N ASN A 73 -11.30 -1.20 -0.86
CA ASN A 73 -12.33 -2.12 -0.40
C ASN A 73 -12.33 -2.29 1.13
N ILE A 74 -11.16 -2.25 1.76
CA ILE A 74 -11.03 -2.33 3.22
C ILE A 74 -11.49 -1.03 3.85
N ARG A 75 -11.11 0.12 3.25
CA ARG A 75 -11.57 1.42 3.75
C ARG A 75 -13.09 1.54 3.68
N HIS A 76 -13.69 1.19 2.55
CA HIS A 76 -15.16 1.15 2.40
C HIS A 76 -15.80 0.25 3.47
N ALA A 77 -15.25 -0.95 3.67
CA ALA A 77 -15.75 -1.88 4.66
C ALA A 77 -15.65 -1.33 6.10
N LEU A 78 -14.55 -0.65 6.44
CA LEU A 78 -14.38 -0.02 7.75
C LEU A 78 -15.35 1.14 7.96
N MET A 79 -15.53 2.02 6.96
CA MET A 79 -16.46 3.15 7.03
C MET A 79 -17.90 2.67 7.26
N ASN A 80 -18.32 1.62 6.56
CA ASN A 80 -19.67 1.07 6.68
C ASN A 80 -19.92 0.32 7.98
N ASN A 81 -18.93 -0.45 8.46
CA ASN A 81 -19.12 -1.32 9.62
C ASN A 81 -18.76 -0.65 10.94
N MET A 82 -17.74 0.22 10.99
CA MET A 82 -17.17 0.70 12.26
C MET A 82 -17.40 2.19 12.53
N GLY A 83 -17.78 2.99 11.51
CA GLY A 83 -18.10 4.41 11.68
C GLY A 83 -16.97 5.23 12.34
N GLU A 84 -17.34 6.20 13.18
CA GLU A 84 -16.40 7.12 13.86
C GLU A 84 -15.63 6.50 15.04
N GLU A 85 -15.83 5.21 15.36
CA GLU A 85 -15.20 4.55 16.51
C GLU A 85 -13.78 4.03 16.22
N VAL A 86 -13.24 4.29 15.02
CA VAL A 86 -11.92 3.81 14.60
C VAL A 86 -10.87 4.89 14.77
N ALA A 87 -9.84 4.62 15.57
CA ALA A 87 -8.62 5.39 15.58
C ALA A 87 -7.65 4.84 14.52
N GLU A 88 -7.39 5.62 13.47
CA GLU A 88 -6.45 5.27 12.40
C GLU A 88 -5.06 5.85 12.68
N TYR A 89 -4.02 5.06 12.40
CA TYR A 89 -2.64 5.53 12.36
C TYR A 89 -1.98 5.04 11.09
N LYS A 90 -1.59 5.99 10.23
CA LYS A 90 -0.87 5.69 9.00
C LYS A 90 0.63 5.73 9.26
N ILE A 91 1.29 4.58 9.05
CA ILE A 91 2.74 4.49 9.16
C ILE A 91 3.37 5.30 8.02
N SER A 92 4.20 6.25 8.41
CA SER A 92 4.99 7.11 7.53
C SER A 92 6.47 6.68 7.53
N PRO A 93 7.25 7.08 6.51
CA PRO A 93 8.71 6.87 6.52
C PRO A 93 9.38 7.44 7.77
N GLU A 94 8.85 8.52 8.34
CA GLU A 94 9.35 9.14 9.56
C GLU A 94 9.25 8.22 10.78
N ASP A 95 8.20 7.41 10.87
CA ASP A 95 7.95 6.49 11.98
C ASP A 95 9.02 5.39 12.05
N VAL A 96 9.48 4.95 10.87
CA VAL A 96 10.38 3.80 10.73
C VAL A 96 11.82 4.18 10.41
N ARG A 97 12.11 5.48 10.22
CA ARG A 97 13.44 6.00 9.81
C ARG A 97 14.58 5.51 10.69
N ALA A 98 14.38 5.46 12.01
CA ALA A 98 15.42 5.01 12.94
C ALA A 98 15.72 3.51 12.75
N ASP A 99 14.68 2.71 12.56
CA ASP A 99 14.78 1.28 12.37
C ASP A 99 15.35 0.92 11.00
N THR A 100 14.96 1.61 9.93
CA THR A 100 15.53 1.40 8.59
C THR A 100 17.00 1.80 8.54
N ALA A 101 17.40 2.89 9.22
CA ALA A 101 18.80 3.27 9.35
C ALA A 101 19.61 2.20 10.12
N SER A 102 19.07 1.71 11.24
CA SER A 102 19.69 0.65 12.04
C SER A 102 19.83 -0.66 11.25
N TYR A 103 18.78 -1.05 10.52
CA TYR A 103 18.78 -2.27 9.73
C TYR A 103 19.73 -2.18 8.54
N SER A 104 19.76 -1.04 7.84
CA SER A 104 20.72 -0.76 6.76
C SER A 104 22.16 -0.85 7.25
N ARG A 105 22.44 -0.32 8.45
CA ARG A 105 23.75 -0.42 9.08
C ARG A 105 24.12 -1.87 9.39
N SER A 106 23.18 -2.62 9.97
CA SER A 106 23.35 -4.06 10.26
C SER A 106 23.68 -4.88 9.00
N ILE A 107 22.98 -4.61 7.89
CA ILE A 107 23.24 -5.24 6.60
C ILE A 107 24.66 -4.92 6.11
N ALA A 108 25.04 -3.65 6.13
CA ALA A 108 26.37 -3.22 5.69
C ALA A 108 27.49 -3.85 6.53
N ASP A 109 27.33 -3.90 7.86
CA ASP A 109 28.29 -4.55 8.75
C ASP A 109 28.44 -6.04 8.49
N ARG A 110 27.33 -6.74 8.30
CA ARG A 110 27.32 -8.18 8.02
C ARG A 110 27.92 -8.51 6.66
N LYS A 111 27.48 -7.83 5.59
CA LYS A 111 27.85 -8.18 4.20
C LYS A 111 29.19 -7.60 3.77
N LEU A 112 29.58 -6.46 4.33
CA LEU A 112 30.78 -5.71 3.93
C LEU A 112 31.82 -5.66 5.07
N TYR A 113 31.90 -6.70 5.90
CA TYR A 113 32.82 -6.79 7.04
C TYR A 113 34.30 -6.55 6.69
N ASN A 114 34.70 -6.78 5.43
CA ASN A 114 36.07 -6.56 4.93
C ASN A 114 36.30 -5.15 4.37
N LYS A 115 35.28 -4.29 4.34
CA LYS A 115 35.39 -2.89 3.93
C LYS A 115 35.63 -2.00 5.15
N ASN A 116 36.21 -0.83 4.91
CA ASN A 116 36.40 0.17 5.96
C ASN A 116 35.06 0.80 6.38
N GLU A 117 35.07 1.46 7.54
CA GLU A 117 33.87 2.07 8.11
C GLU A 117 33.29 3.21 7.28
N ALA A 118 34.12 3.91 6.50
CA ALA A 118 33.65 4.96 5.60
C ALA A 118 32.76 4.38 4.48
N VAL A 119 33.18 3.29 3.85
CA VAL A 119 32.39 2.60 2.81
C VAL A 119 31.11 2.02 3.39
N LYS A 120 31.20 1.33 4.54
CA LYS A 120 30.00 0.77 5.18
C LYS A 120 29.00 1.86 5.56
N GLY A 121 29.49 2.97 6.10
CA GLY A 121 28.69 4.14 6.46
C GLY A 121 27.97 4.72 5.25
N ASP A 122 28.69 4.97 4.16
CA ASP A 122 28.10 5.51 2.92
C ASP A 122 27.03 4.59 2.33
N ILE A 123 27.35 3.30 2.18
CA ILE A 123 26.40 2.29 1.66
C ILE A 123 25.16 2.19 2.58
N SER A 124 25.35 2.12 3.90
CA SER A 124 24.22 2.04 4.84
C SER A 124 23.32 3.26 4.79
N ARG A 125 23.88 4.47 4.62
CA ARG A 125 23.12 5.71 4.51
C ARG A 125 22.32 5.72 3.21
N ARG A 126 22.97 5.42 2.07
CA ARG A 126 22.29 5.34 0.78
C ARG A 126 21.13 4.34 0.78
N MET A 127 21.31 3.17 1.40
CA MET A 127 20.23 2.19 1.54
C MET A 127 19.08 2.73 2.41
N ALA A 128 19.39 3.37 3.53
CA ALA A 128 18.37 3.94 4.42
C ALA A 128 17.58 5.06 3.73
N ASP A 129 18.27 5.93 2.97
CA ASP A 129 17.66 7.02 2.22
C ASP A 129 16.79 6.48 1.07
N ARG A 130 17.26 5.45 0.34
CA ARG A 130 16.56 4.86 -0.81
C ARG A 130 15.36 4.00 -0.44
N CYS A 131 15.34 3.42 0.75
CA CYS A 131 14.32 2.43 1.08
C CYS A 131 12.94 3.05 1.32
N GLU A 132 12.83 4.37 1.55
CA GLU A 132 11.55 5.07 1.73
C GLU A 132 10.63 4.38 2.76
N GLY A 133 11.21 3.81 3.84
CA GLY A 133 10.49 3.08 4.89
C GLY A 133 10.25 1.59 4.62
N GLN A 134 10.62 1.08 3.45
CA GLN A 134 10.36 -0.30 3.03
C GLN A 134 11.48 -1.26 3.50
N PHE A 135 11.25 -1.98 4.60
CA PHE A 135 12.19 -3.01 5.09
C PHE A 135 12.41 -4.15 4.10
N LEU A 136 11.38 -4.51 3.31
CA LEU A 136 11.50 -5.54 2.29
C LEU A 136 12.52 -5.14 1.23
N TRP A 137 12.50 -3.88 0.79
CA TRP A 137 13.48 -3.35 -0.15
C TRP A 137 14.91 -3.53 0.38
N LEU A 138 15.17 -3.16 1.65
CA LEU A 138 16.47 -3.37 2.30
C LEU A 138 16.88 -4.85 2.32
N LYS A 139 15.92 -5.73 2.62
CA LYS A 139 16.15 -7.17 2.67
C LYS A 139 16.52 -7.74 1.30
N MET A 140 15.91 -7.25 0.23
CA MET A 140 16.22 -7.68 -1.13
C MET A 140 17.57 -7.11 -1.59
N GLN A 141 17.85 -5.86 -1.24
CA GLN A 141 19.11 -5.19 -1.56
C GLN A 141 20.33 -5.88 -0.94
N GLU A 142 20.14 -6.54 0.21
CA GLU A 142 21.18 -7.32 0.89
C GLU A 142 21.88 -8.35 -0.01
N ASP A 143 21.17 -8.93 -0.98
CA ASP A 143 21.72 -9.96 -1.87
C ASP A 143 22.55 -9.37 -3.01
N CYS A 144 22.29 -8.10 -3.36
CA CYS A 144 23.07 -7.33 -4.32
C CYS A 144 24.42 -6.87 -3.75
N LEU A 145 24.59 -6.86 -2.42
CA LEU A 145 25.82 -6.47 -1.74
C LEU A 145 26.82 -7.64 -1.68
N SER A 146 27.86 -7.55 -2.52
CA SER A 146 28.98 -8.49 -2.52
C SER A 146 30.27 -7.82 -2.08
N ARG A 147 30.96 -8.44 -1.11
CA ARG A 147 32.28 -8.01 -0.61
C ARG A 147 33.35 -7.84 -1.69
N GLY A 148 33.19 -8.52 -2.83
CA GLY A 148 34.10 -8.44 -3.98
C GLY A 148 33.91 -7.17 -4.81
N LYS A 149 32.74 -6.51 -4.73
CA LYS A 149 32.46 -5.27 -5.45
C LYS A 149 33.26 -4.11 -4.85
N ASN A 150 33.72 -3.20 -5.70
CA ASN A 150 34.27 -1.91 -5.26
C ASN A 150 33.14 -0.95 -4.86
N GLN A 151 33.47 0.20 -4.28
CA GLN A 151 32.45 1.16 -3.81
C GLN A 151 31.48 1.59 -4.92
N LYS A 152 31.97 1.97 -6.10
CA LYS A 152 31.11 2.37 -7.22
C LYS A 152 30.16 1.27 -7.66
N GLN A 153 30.61 0.01 -7.65
CA GLN A 153 29.77 -1.14 -7.98
C GLN A 153 28.72 -1.44 -6.90
N LEU A 154 29.01 -1.12 -5.63
CA LEU A 154 28.04 -1.24 -4.55
C LEU A 154 26.99 -0.12 -4.64
N GLU A 155 27.43 1.10 -4.91
CA GLU A 155 26.56 2.26 -5.15
C GLU A 155 25.63 2.00 -6.34
N ALA A 156 26.18 1.59 -7.50
CA ALA A 156 25.38 1.25 -8.67
C ALA A 156 24.36 0.14 -8.39
N ALA A 157 24.74 -0.87 -7.61
CA ALA A 157 23.82 -1.94 -7.25
C ALA A 157 22.66 -1.46 -6.35
N ILE A 158 22.86 -0.42 -5.55
CA ILE A 158 21.82 0.25 -4.72
C ILE A 158 20.91 1.13 -5.56
N ASP A 159 21.44 1.69 -6.64
CA ASP A 159 20.67 2.52 -7.58
C ASP A 159 19.81 1.68 -8.54
N GLU A 160 20.10 0.38 -8.68
CA GLU A 160 19.31 -0.58 -9.45
C GLU A 160 18.16 -1.17 -8.61
N THR A 161 17.06 -1.54 -9.27
CA THR A 161 15.93 -2.22 -8.62
C THR A 161 16.35 -3.60 -8.11
N PRO A 162 16.05 -3.96 -6.84
CA PRO A 162 16.35 -5.29 -6.31
C PRO A 162 15.65 -6.39 -7.11
N THR A 163 16.37 -7.49 -7.36
CA THR A 163 15.81 -8.65 -8.09
C THR A 163 14.67 -9.30 -7.30
N GLY A 164 13.60 -9.70 -8.00
CA GLY A 164 12.43 -10.33 -7.38
C GLY A 164 11.39 -9.34 -6.83
N LEU A 165 11.62 -8.02 -6.94
CA LEU A 165 10.64 -7.02 -6.53
C LEU A 165 9.39 -7.10 -7.41
N GLU A 166 9.60 -7.44 -8.69
CA GLU A 166 8.55 -7.76 -9.66
C GLU A 166 7.51 -8.76 -9.10
N CYS A 167 7.97 -9.86 -8.48
CA CYS A 167 7.09 -10.88 -7.92
C CYS A 167 6.19 -10.37 -6.78
N VAL A 168 6.62 -9.32 -6.08
CA VAL A 168 5.82 -8.68 -5.01
C VAL A 168 4.64 -7.90 -5.60
N TYR A 169 4.79 -7.40 -6.84
CA TYR A 169 3.78 -6.59 -7.51
C TYR A 169 2.92 -7.38 -8.50
N ASP A 170 3.26 -8.64 -8.81
CA ASP A 170 2.52 -9.51 -9.74
C ASP A 170 1.01 -9.51 -9.46
N ARG A 171 0.60 -9.60 -8.19
CA ARG A 171 -0.82 -9.57 -7.80
C ARG A 171 -1.53 -8.30 -8.26
N ASN A 172 -0.92 -7.14 -8.03
CA ASN A 172 -1.51 -5.85 -8.40
C ASN A 172 -1.51 -5.68 -9.92
N TRP A 173 -0.44 -6.14 -10.58
CA TRP A 173 -0.35 -6.14 -12.03
C TRP A 173 -1.40 -7.04 -12.70
N GLU A 174 -1.64 -8.25 -12.18
CA GLU A 174 -2.67 -9.15 -12.69
C GLU A 174 -4.08 -8.56 -12.57
N LYS A 175 -4.38 -7.86 -11.47
CA LYS A 175 -5.66 -7.14 -11.29
C LYS A 175 -5.83 -6.09 -12.39
N ILE A 176 -4.81 -5.27 -12.62
CA ILE A 176 -4.81 -4.24 -13.67
C ILE A 176 -4.91 -4.88 -15.06
N ALA A 177 -4.17 -5.95 -15.31
CA ALA A 177 -4.12 -6.64 -16.60
C ALA A 177 -5.48 -7.23 -17.01
N GLY A 178 -6.27 -7.71 -16.04
CA GLY A 178 -7.61 -8.23 -16.26
C GLY A 178 -8.73 -7.19 -16.27
N HIS A 179 -8.45 -5.92 -15.96
CA HIS A 179 -9.46 -4.88 -15.85
C HIS A 179 -9.81 -4.25 -17.20
N ARG A 180 -11.08 -3.86 -17.40
CA ARG A 180 -11.53 -3.21 -18.65
C ARG A 180 -10.84 -1.85 -18.87
N GLU A 181 -10.64 -1.09 -17.79
CA GLU A 181 -9.96 0.21 -17.78
C GLU A 181 -8.43 0.09 -17.65
N ARG A 182 -7.84 -1.03 -18.07
CA ARG A 182 -6.38 -1.26 -17.96
C ARG A 182 -5.56 -0.12 -18.57
N LYS A 183 -6.01 0.43 -19.70
CA LYS A 183 -5.31 1.55 -20.37
C LYS A 183 -5.23 2.77 -19.47
N ARG A 184 -6.35 3.13 -18.83
CA ARG A 184 -6.43 4.24 -17.87
C ARG A 184 -5.55 3.99 -16.65
N ALA A 185 -5.62 2.79 -16.05
CA ALA A 185 -4.77 2.40 -14.93
C ALA A 185 -3.27 2.54 -15.25
N VAL A 186 -2.85 2.05 -16.44
CA VAL A 186 -1.45 2.18 -16.89
C VAL A 186 -1.09 3.65 -17.15
N SER A 187 -2.02 4.46 -17.67
CA SER A 187 -1.80 5.91 -17.88
C SER A 187 -1.61 6.63 -16.55
N LEU A 188 -2.46 6.36 -15.55
CA LEU A 188 -2.34 6.88 -14.18
C LEU A 188 -0.97 6.57 -13.58
N LEU A 189 -0.56 5.29 -13.62
CA LEU A 189 0.74 4.87 -13.10
C LEU A 189 1.90 5.52 -13.86
N ARG A 190 1.78 5.69 -15.18
CA ARG A 190 2.81 6.36 -16.00
C ARG A 190 2.94 7.83 -15.61
N TRP A 191 1.84 8.55 -15.49
CA TRP A 191 1.87 9.95 -15.07
C TRP A 191 2.41 10.10 -13.65
N ALA A 192 2.00 9.24 -12.72
CA ALA A 192 2.54 9.23 -11.36
C ALA A 192 4.05 8.90 -11.31
N ALA A 193 4.55 8.04 -12.21
CA ALA A 193 5.95 7.64 -12.26
C ALA A 193 6.88 8.68 -12.89
N PHE A 194 6.43 9.32 -13.97
CA PHE A 194 7.30 10.11 -14.85
C PHE A 194 7.05 11.62 -14.79
N ALA A 195 6.02 12.08 -14.06
CA ALA A 195 5.84 13.49 -13.82
C ALA A 195 7.01 14.09 -13.02
N LEU A 196 7.37 15.33 -13.35
CA LEU A 196 8.47 16.05 -12.68
C LEU A 196 8.19 16.37 -11.21
N ARG A 197 6.91 16.33 -10.83
CA ARG A 197 6.40 16.50 -9.46
C ARG A 197 5.12 15.69 -9.31
N PRO A 198 4.69 15.39 -8.08
CA PRO A 198 3.34 14.87 -7.85
C PRO A 198 2.29 15.75 -8.53
N LEU A 199 1.41 15.12 -9.30
CA LEU A 199 0.31 15.78 -9.98
C LEU A 199 -0.88 15.91 -9.04
N THR A 200 -1.64 16.99 -9.18
CA THR A 200 -2.92 17.10 -8.50
C THR A 200 -3.96 16.16 -9.11
N ILE A 201 -5.06 15.89 -8.39
CA ILE A 201 -6.17 15.11 -8.93
C ILE A 201 -6.74 15.76 -10.19
N CYS A 202 -6.88 17.09 -10.24
CA CYS A 202 -7.30 17.78 -11.47
C CYS A 202 -6.32 17.53 -12.62
N GLU A 203 -5.01 17.71 -12.37
CA GLU A 203 -3.98 17.56 -13.39
C GLU A 203 -3.93 16.14 -13.94
N ILE A 204 -3.95 15.13 -13.07
CA ILE A 204 -3.87 13.73 -13.52
C ILE A 204 -5.15 13.31 -14.23
N THR A 205 -6.32 13.85 -13.84
CA THR A 205 -7.62 13.61 -14.49
C THR A 205 -7.60 14.08 -15.94
N GLU A 206 -7.03 15.25 -16.21
CA GLU A 206 -6.85 15.75 -17.58
C GLU A 206 -5.76 14.95 -18.31
N ALA A 207 -4.64 14.68 -17.65
CA ALA A 207 -3.48 14.04 -18.26
C ALA A 207 -3.77 12.61 -18.76
N VAL A 208 -4.63 11.85 -18.07
CA VAL A 208 -4.98 10.48 -18.49
C VAL A 208 -5.83 10.41 -19.75
N LEU A 209 -6.47 11.52 -20.13
CA LEU A 209 -7.25 11.64 -21.36
C LEU A 209 -6.39 11.95 -22.59
N ILE A 210 -5.12 12.31 -22.39
CA ILE A 210 -4.19 12.59 -23.48
C ILE A 210 -3.74 11.25 -24.10
N ASP A 211 -4.09 11.03 -25.36
CA ASP A 211 -3.60 9.94 -26.19
C ASP A 211 -2.80 10.51 -27.39
N ASP A 212 -1.85 9.72 -27.92
CA ASP A 212 -0.96 10.12 -29.03
C ASP A 212 -1.74 10.42 -30.32
N ASP A 213 -2.99 9.94 -30.41
CA ASP A 213 -3.89 10.08 -31.55
C ASP A 213 -4.88 11.27 -31.43
N CYS A 214 -4.84 12.04 -30.34
CA CYS A 214 -5.73 13.19 -30.11
C CYS A 214 -5.05 14.53 -30.47
N ASP A 215 -5.61 15.25 -31.44
CA ASP A 215 -5.17 16.61 -31.81
C ASP A 215 -5.58 17.67 -30.76
N ASP A 216 -6.68 17.44 -30.03
CA ASP A 216 -7.25 18.33 -29.01
C ASP A 216 -7.55 17.57 -27.71
N LEU A 217 -7.66 18.30 -26.59
CA LEU A 217 -8.11 17.72 -25.31
C LEU A 217 -9.59 17.29 -25.42
N PRO A 218 -9.95 16.04 -25.10
CA PRO A 218 -11.33 15.58 -25.14
C PRO A 218 -12.11 16.09 -23.91
N ILE A 219 -12.52 17.37 -23.97
CA ILE A 219 -13.23 18.07 -22.89
C ILE A 219 -14.53 17.36 -22.51
N ASP A 220 -15.15 16.66 -23.45
CA ASP A 220 -16.38 15.88 -23.28
C ASP A 220 -16.16 14.56 -22.50
N GLU A 221 -14.92 14.13 -22.31
CA GLU A 221 -14.56 12.96 -21.48
C GLU A 221 -14.17 13.35 -20.04
N LEU A 222 -14.18 14.64 -19.70
CA LEU A 222 -13.94 15.10 -18.32
C LEU A 222 -15.10 14.68 -17.40
N PRO A 223 -14.80 14.39 -16.12
CA PRO A 223 -15.84 14.08 -15.16
C PRO A 223 -16.72 15.30 -14.86
N ASP A 224 -18.00 15.07 -14.58
CA ASP A 224 -18.95 16.10 -14.16
C ASP A 224 -18.51 16.80 -12.86
N SER A 225 -17.91 16.04 -11.93
CA SER A 225 -17.34 16.52 -10.68
C SER A 225 -16.11 15.71 -10.25
N ILE A 226 -15.17 16.39 -9.59
CA ILE A 226 -14.04 15.75 -8.90
C ILE A 226 -14.37 15.70 -7.40
N ASP A 227 -14.96 14.60 -6.97
CA ASP A 227 -15.33 14.30 -5.60
C ASP A 227 -14.65 13.00 -5.11
N GLU A 228 -14.97 12.57 -3.88
CA GLU A 228 -14.40 11.34 -3.31
C GLU A 228 -14.79 10.09 -4.09
N ASP A 229 -16.01 10.05 -4.63
CA ASP A 229 -16.49 8.89 -5.36
C ASP A 229 -15.69 8.74 -6.66
N TYR A 230 -15.44 9.84 -7.36
CA TYR A 230 -14.55 9.86 -8.52
C TYR A 230 -13.12 9.44 -8.17
N ILE A 231 -12.52 10.02 -7.12
CA ILE A 231 -11.14 9.68 -6.71
C ILE A 231 -11.03 8.19 -6.37
N ASN A 232 -11.98 7.65 -5.62
CA ASN A 232 -11.94 6.27 -5.22
C ASN A 232 -12.15 5.34 -6.42
N SER A 233 -13.17 5.57 -7.25
CA SER A 233 -13.54 4.64 -8.33
C SER A 233 -12.67 4.76 -9.60
N GLU A 234 -12.33 5.98 -10.02
CA GLU A 234 -11.70 6.25 -11.32
C GLU A 234 -10.19 6.46 -11.24
N ILE A 235 -9.62 6.51 -10.03
CA ILE A 235 -8.18 6.67 -9.79
C ILE A 235 -7.66 5.54 -8.88
N MET A 236 -8.16 5.46 -7.65
CA MET A 236 -7.61 4.56 -6.62
C MET A 236 -7.93 3.09 -6.90
N ASP A 237 -9.20 2.74 -7.16
CA ASP A 237 -9.65 1.36 -7.40
C ASP A 237 -8.97 0.74 -8.61
N LEU A 238 -8.66 1.55 -9.62
CA LEU A 238 -7.98 1.10 -10.83
C LEU A 238 -6.53 0.65 -10.57
N CYS A 239 -5.85 1.32 -9.65
CA CYS A 239 -4.44 1.08 -9.35
C CYS A 239 -4.20 0.34 -8.02
N GLY A 240 -5.26 0.18 -7.22
CA GLY A 240 -5.22 -0.42 -5.88
C GLY A 240 -4.18 0.25 -4.99
N SER A 241 -3.45 -0.56 -4.22
CA SER A 241 -2.39 -0.08 -3.32
C SER A 241 -1.15 0.49 -4.02
N LEU A 242 -1.11 0.67 -5.35
CA LEU A 242 0.05 1.21 -6.09
C LEU A 242 0.05 2.75 -6.16
N LEU A 243 -1.08 3.37 -5.86
CA LEU A 243 -1.22 4.82 -5.78
C LEU A 243 -1.69 5.22 -4.39
N GLU A 244 -1.29 6.43 -4.00
CA GLU A 244 -1.73 7.08 -2.78
C GLU A 244 -2.12 8.53 -3.09
N VAL A 245 -3.23 8.98 -2.52
CA VAL A 245 -3.63 10.39 -2.55
C VAL A 245 -3.24 11.04 -1.23
N ARG A 246 -2.48 12.14 -1.32
CA ARG A 246 -2.03 12.93 -0.16
C ARG A 246 -2.68 14.30 -0.17
N SER A 247 -3.27 14.67 0.97
CA SER A 247 -3.83 15.99 1.22
C SER A 247 -2.79 16.87 1.90
N THR A 248 -2.69 18.15 1.50
CA THR A 248 -1.97 19.13 2.31
C THR A 248 -2.93 19.80 3.30
N PRO A 249 -2.52 20.11 4.54
CA PRO A 249 -3.40 20.73 5.54
C PRO A 249 -4.00 22.08 5.10
N SER A 250 -3.39 22.71 4.10
CA SER A 250 -3.74 24.02 3.55
C SER A 250 -4.79 23.97 2.43
N GLU A 251 -5.06 22.81 1.82
CA GLU A 251 -5.92 22.70 0.63
C GLU A 251 -6.92 21.54 0.77
N PRO A 252 -8.15 21.81 1.27
CA PRO A 252 -9.12 20.75 1.56
C PRO A 252 -9.87 20.24 0.32
N SER A 253 -9.75 20.89 -0.84
CA SER A 253 -10.50 20.48 -2.03
C SER A 253 -9.95 19.19 -2.63
N ALA A 254 -10.86 18.28 -3.01
CA ALA A 254 -10.54 16.98 -3.60
C ALA A 254 -9.59 17.09 -4.79
N GLY A 255 -9.85 18.06 -5.67
CA GLY A 255 -9.05 18.31 -6.87
C GLY A 255 -7.59 18.74 -6.63
N LEU A 256 -7.27 19.35 -5.48
CA LEU A 256 -5.91 19.86 -5.18
C LEU A 256 -5.01 18.85 -4.46
N ARG A 257 -5.57 17.72 -4.02
CA ARG A 257 -4.75 16.63 -3.46
C ARG A 257 -3.82 16.09 -4.52
N THR A 258 -2.70 15.52 -4.08
CA THR A 258 -1.66 15.04 -4.99
C THR A 258 -1.60 13.51 -5.02
N VAL A 259 -1.31 12.96 -6.19
CA VAL A 259 -1.16 11.52 -6.42
C VAL A 259 0.32 11.13 -6.34
N HIS A 260 0.61 10.06 -5.62
CA HIS A 260 1.95 9.52 -5.38
C HIS A 260 1.97 8.02 -5.68
N LEU A 261 3.10 7.51 -6.15
CA LEU A 261 3.36 6.06 -6.18
C LEU A 261 3.76 5.57 -4.79
N THR A 262 3.44 4.31 -4.51
CA THR A 262 3.71 3.62 -3.23
C THR A 262 4.72 2.48 -3.33
#